data_AF-A0A3B0B3Q5-F1
#
_entry.id   AF-A0A3B0B3Q5-F1
#
_cell.length_a   1.000
_cell.length_b   1.000
_cell.length_c   1.000
_cell.angle_alpha   90.00
_cell.angle_beta   90.00
_cell.angle_gamma   90.00
#
_symmetry.space_group_name_H-M   'P 1'
#
loop_
_entity.id
_entity.type
_entity.pdbx_description
1 polymer ?
#
loop_
_entity_poly.entity_id
_entity_poly.type
_entity_poly.pdbx_seq_one_letter_code
_entity_poly.pdbx_strand_id
1 'polypeptide(L)'
;MVRTGEGTAEPAPARVAVCTLSSRELVGPLARLPGVALAGTLMTANLGIEEIVRALARDHTVRGLLVCGRDSPRFQAGQSLVALFRRGLRPGSARIPGATGHLPVLRSVTRREVEEVRARVELVDLRGERDPLELSTAVAALLSAVRDTTAGDRLPAGGPDSGAAPYAPPLPAFGLLHPVGRRKPLENGIDGFVVITVDRARGRIRLRHYGSDVTPRHEMQGTRGETMLLGLLEAGVIEDPAHAGYLGGELAKAETALRLGLHYEQDLPLRPPGRPPRRGRPRTTGKERTTVADVPALEEFLTLVARTLGARGTALDPHTPLGEQLAVDSVRIIELTVVLEEELGAELPDDADVARATPADLYKALMG
;
A
#
# COMPACT_ATOMS: atom_id res chain seq x y z
N MET A 1 27.39 36.85 -49.32
CA MET A 1 26.14 36.48 -48.63
C MET A 1 25.83 35.03 -48.99
N VAL A 2 26.37 34.08 -48.23
CA VAL A 2 26.25 32.64 -48.50
C VAL A 2 25.33 32.06 -47.44
N ARG A 3 24.20 31.49 -47.85
CA ARG A 3 23.29 30.75 -46.97
C ARG A 3 24.02 29.51 -46.45
N THR A 4 24.26 29.49 -45.14
CA THR A 4 24.69 28.31 -44.40
C THR A 4 23.57 27.27 -44.41
N GLY A 5 23.92 26.04 -44.75
CA GLY A 5 22.99 24.93 -44.94
C GLY A 5 22.16 24.61 -43.71
N GLU A 6 20.87 24.39 -43.93
CA GLU A 6 19.98 23.69 -43.00
C GLU A 6 20.46 22.23 -42.94
N GLY A 7 21.09 21.86 -41.83
CA GLY A 7 21.31 20.47 -41.48
C GLY A 7 19.98 19.84 -41.14
N THR A 8 19.44 19.03 -42.06
CA THR A 8 18.33 18.13 -41.76
C THR A 8 18.83 17.09 -40.76
N ALA A 9 18.48 17.24 -39.48
CA ALA A 9 18.71 16.20 -38.48
C ALA A 9 18.00 14.91 -38.94
N GLU A 10 18.75 13.82 -39.02
CA GLU A 10 18.23 12.50 -39.37
C GLU A 10 17.14 12.10 -38.35
N PRO A 11 15.95 11.64 -38.78
CA PRO A 11 14.86 11.34 -37.86
C PRO A 11 15.27 10.24 -36.89
N ALA A 12 14.98 10.43 -35.60
CA ALA A 12 15.31 9.46 -34.55
C ALA A 12 14.76 8.06 -34.88
N PRO A 13 15.52 6.99 -34.62
CA PRO A 13 15.14 5.63 -35.00
C PRO A 13 13.88 5.18 -34.25
N ALA A 14 12.99 4.47 -34.95
CA ALA A 14 11.78 3.93 -34.36
C ALA A 14 12.09 2.90 -33.26
N ARG A 15 11.28 2.92 -32.20
CA ARG A 15 11.39 2.06 -31.02
C ARG A 15 10.06 1.39 -30.70
N VAL A 16 10.10 0.40 -29.82
CA VAL A 16 8.91 -0.33 -29.35
C VAL A 16 8.75 -0.26 -27.84
N ALA A 17 7.51 -0.25 -27.38
CA ALA A 17 7.14 -0.43 -25.99
C ALA A 17 6.62 -1.86 -25.75
N VAL A 18 6.78 -2.37 -24.54
CA VAL A 18 6.32 -3.70 -24.14
C VAL A 18 5.47 -3.63 -22.87
N CYS A 19 4.25 -4.14 -22.93
CA CYS A 19 3.32 -4.24 -21.82
C CYS A 19 3.15 -5.72 -21.43
N THR A 20 3.74 -6.11 -20.30
CA THR A 20 3.80 -7.50 -19.79
C THR A 20 2.61 -7.90 -18.92
N LEU A 21 1.60 -7.04 -18.81
CA LEU A 21 0.41 -7.26 -17.97
C LEU A 21 0.80 -7.68 -16.55
N SER A 22 0.27 -8.79 -16.03
CA SER A 22 0.56 -9.29 -14.67
C SER A 22 1.86 -10.10 -14.54
N SER A 23 2.57 -10.36 -15.65
CA SER A 23 3.82 -11.13 -15.68
C SER A 23 5.05 -10.26 -15.42
N ARG A 24 5.25 -9.90 -14.14
CA ARG A 24 6.39 -9.06 -13.67
C ARG A 24 7.74 -9.63 -14.06
N GLU A 25 7.86 -10.95 -14.10
CA GLU A 25 9.06 -11.70 -14.46
C GLU A 25 9.58 -11.38 -15.87
N LEU A 26 8.72 -10.93 -16.78
CA LEU A 26 9.07 -10.62 -18.17
C LEU A 26 9.65 -9.22 -18.37
N VAL A 27 9.42 -8.29 -17.43
CA VAL A 27 9.80 -6.87 -17.58
C VAL A 27 11.30 -6.73 -17.80
N GLY A 28 12.11 -7.31 -16.91
CA GLY A 28 13.57 -7.19 -16.96
C GLY A 28 14.18 -7.75 -18.25
N PRO A 29 13.89 -9.00 -18.64
CA PRO A 29 14.38 -9.58 -19.89
C PRO A 29 13.98 -8.77 -21.13
N LEU A 30 12.71 -8.37 -21.25
CA LEU A 30 12.22 -7.67 -22.44
C LEU A 30 12.71 -6.22 -22.52
N ALA A 31 12.90 -5.54 -21.37
CA ALA A 31 13.46 -4.18 -21.34
C ALA A 31 14.88 -4.10 -21.93
N ARG A 32 15.65 -5.20 -21.88
CA ARG A 32 17.03 -5.26 -22.37
C ARG A 32 17.13 -5.58 -23.87
N LEU A 33 16.01 -5.89 -24.52
CA LEU A 33 16.02 -6.20 -25.95
C LEU A 33 16.35 -4.95 -26.79
N PRO A 34 17.14 -5.08 -27.87
CA PRO A 34 17.44 -3.97 -28.74
C PRO A 34 16.18 -3.29 -29.30
N GLY A 35 16.17 -1.96 -29.31
CA GLY A 35 15.06 -1.16 -29.83
C GLY A 35 13.84 -1.04 -28.91
N VAL A 36 13.84 -1.68 -27.75
CA VAL A 36 12.82 -1.43 -26.71
C VAL A 36 13.11 -0.07 -26.05
N ALA A 37 12.09 0.78 -25.97
CA ALA A 37 12.14 2.06 -25.26
C ALA A 37 11.72 1.91 -23.80
N LEU A 38 10.67 1.13 -23.56
CA LEU A 38 10.10 0.90 -22.24
C LEU A 38 9.45 -0.49 -22.18
N ALA A 39 9.60 -1.15 -21.04
CA ALA A 39 8.84 -2.35 -20.70
C ALA A 39 8.23 -2.18 -19.31
N GLY A 40 6.97 -2.56 -19.15
CA GLY A 40 6.24 -2.36 -17.90
C GLY A 40 5.10 -3.34 -17.71
N THR A 41 4.51 -3.30 -16.52
CA THR A 41 3.31 -4.06 -16.18
C THR A 41 2.06 -3.20 -16.34
N LEU A 42 0.90 -3.84 -16.50
CA LEU A 42 -0.39 -3.16 -16.53
C LEU A 42 -1.42 -3.94 -15.71
N MET A 43 -1.89 -3.33 -14.61
CA MET A 43 -2.80 -3.98 -13.66
C MET A 43 -4.25 -3.50 -13.80
N THR A 44 -4.47 -2.25 -14.20
CA THR A 44 -5.78 -1.59 -14.15
C THR A 44 -6.23 -1.16 -15.55
N ALA A 45 -7.53 -1.33 -15.83
CA ALA A 45 -8.15 -0.99 -17.12
C ALA A 45 -8.46 0.52 -17.27
N ASN A 46 -7.91 1.37 -16.41
CA ASN A 46 -8.14 2.80 -16.36
C ASN A 46 -6.83 3.57 -16.20
N LEU A 47 -6.44 3.96 -14.98
CA LEU A 47 -5.26 4.77 -14.69
C LEU A 47 -3.99 4.17 -15.31
N GLY A 48 -3.81 2.85 -15.26
CA GLY A 48 -2.66 2.20 -15.89
C GLY A 48 -2.65 2.35 -17.43
N ILE A 49 -3.83 2.33 -18.07
CA ILE A 49 -3.96 2.60 -19.50
C ILE A 49 -3.69 4.09 -19.79
N GLU A 50 -4.17 5.01 -18.95
CA GLU A 50 -3.88 6.45 -19.08
C GLU A 50 -2.37 6.72 -19.07
N GLU A 51 -1.62 6.07 -18.16
CA GLU A 51 -0.17 6.19 -18.09
C GLU A 51 0.51 5.65 -19.36
N ILE A 52 0.06 4.53 -19.92
CA ILE A 52 0.56 4.03 -21.20
C ILE A 52 0.30 5.03 -22.32
N VAL A 53 -0.94 5.54 -22.44
CA VAL A 53 -1.29 6.52 -23.48
C VAL A 53 -0.43 7.77 -23.36
N ARG A 54 -0.25 8.30 -22.15
CA ARG A 54 0.60 9.49 -21.91
C ARG A 54 2.06 9.24 -22.21
N ALA A 55 2.60 8.10 -21.80
CA ALA A 55 3.99 7.75 -22.10
C ALA A 55 4.21 7.69 -23.61
N LEU A 56 3.29 7.06 -24.34
CA LEU A 56 3.34 7.01 -25.80
C LEU A 56 3.14 8.38 -26.43
N ALA A 57 2.23 9.21 -25.93
CA ALA A 57 1.99 10.57 -26.44
C ALA A 57 3.21 11.48 -26.26
N ARG A 58 3.99 11.29 -25.19
CA ARG A 58 5.22 12.06 -24.92
C ARG A 58 6.42 11.61 -25.76
N ASP A 59 6.54 10.31 -26.03
CA ASP A 59 7.65 9.77 -26.82
C ASP A 59 7.19 9.38 -28.23
N HIS A 60 7.45 10.29 -29.18
CA HIS A 60 7.13 10.09 -30.59
C HIS A 60 8.01 9.05 -31.30
N THR A 61 9.14 8.63 -30.69
CA THR A 61 10.03 7.60 -31.26
C THR A 61 9.44 6.20 -31.09
N VAL A 62 8.55 6.00 -30.11
CA VAL A 62 7.85 4.73 -29.92
C VAL A 62 6.75 4.60 -30.97
N ARG A 63 6.90 3.63 -31.87
CA ARG A 63 5.93 3.37 -32.95
C ARG A 63 5.31 1.97 -32.91
N GLY A 64 5.75 1.12 -31.98
CA GLY A 64 5.15 -0.18 -31.73
C GLY A 64 4.86 -0.40 -30.25
N LEU A 65 3.81 -1.16 -29.94
CA LEU A 65 3.44 -1.62 -28.61
C LEU A 65 3.12 -3.11 -28.65
N LEU A 66 3.95 -3.93 -28.00
CA LEU A 66 3.66 -5.33 -27.77
C LEU A 66 2.91 -5.51 -26.44
N VAL A 67 1.77 -6.20 -26.46
CA VAL A 67 1.04 -6.59 -25.24
C VAL A 67 1.17 -8.10 -25.05
N CYS A 68 1.82 -8.53 -23.97
CA CYS A 68 2.11 -9.94 -23.69
C CYS A 68 1.92 -10.29 -22.21
N GLY A 69 2.13 -11.55 -21.85
CA GLY A 69 2.00 -12.01 -20.48
C GLY A 69 0.56 -12.30 -20.06
N ARG A 70 0.38 -12.63 -18.78
CA ARG A 70 -0.93 -13.01 -18.24
C ARG A 70 -1.84 -11.79 -18.05
N ASP A 71 -3.00 -11.81 -18.68
CA ASP A 71 -4.07 -10.85 -18.40
C ASP A 71 -4.82 -11.25 -17.13
N SER A 72 -5.18 -10.28 -16.29
CA SER A 72 -5.93 -10.56 -15.08
C SER A 72 -7.34 -11.01 -15.45
N PRO A 73 -7.83 -12.18 -14.99
CA PRO A 73 -9.19 -12.60 -15.29
C PRO A 73 -10.24 -11.68 -14.63
N ARG A 74 -9.86 -10.97 -13.55
CA ARG A 74 -10.73 -10.05 -12.81
C ARG A 74 -10.69 -8.62 -13.35
N PHE A 75 -9.49 -8.12 -13.65
CA PHE A 75 -9.32 -6.70 -14.04
C PHE A 75 -9.25 -6.49 -15.55
N GLN A 76 -8.87 -7.52 -16.33
CA GLN A 76 -8.84 -7.55 -17.80
C GLN A 76 -8.27 -6.28 -18.43
N ALA A 77 -7.14 -5.83 -17.90
CA ALA A 77 -6.50 -4.58 -18.31
C ALA A 77 -5.91 -4.69 -19.72
N GLY A 78 -5.34 -5.85 -20.08
CA GLY A 78 -4.82 -6.09 -21.42
C GLY A 78 -5.92 -6.08 -22.47
N GLN A 79 -7.04 -6.76 -22.20
CA GLN A 79 -8.22 -6.73 -23.06
C GLN A 79 -8.71 -5.31 -23.29
N SER A 80 -8.75 -4.51 -22.23
CA SER A 80 -9.23 -3.12 -22.28
C SER A 80 -8.28 -2.23 -23.09
N LEU A 81 -6.97 -2.42 -22.96
CA LEU A 81 -5.95 -1.71 -23.76
C LEU A 81 -6.07 -2.06 -25.25
N VAL A 82 -6.22 -3.35 -25.59
CA VAL A 82 -6.43 -3.79 -26.97
C VAL A 82 -7.73 -3.21 -27.54
N ALA A 83 -8.81 -3.18 -26.75
CA ALA A 83 -10.07 -2.57 -27.15
C ALA A 83 -9.92 -1.06 -27.43
N LEU A 84 -9.15 -0.34 -26.59
CA LEU A 84 -8.83 1.07 -26.82
C LEU A 84 -8.12 1.26 -28.17
N PHE A 85 -7.07 0.49 -28.44
CA PHE A 85 -6.35 0.63 -29.71
C PHE A 85 -7.21 0.31 -30.93
N ARG A 86 -8.15 -0.64 -30.81
CA ARG A 86 -9.06 -1.00 -31.90
C ARG A 86 -10.21 0.00 -32.10
N ARG A 87 -10.74 0.59 -31.03
CA ARG A 87 -12.04 1.31 -31.06
C ARG A 87 -12.01 2.74 -30.55
N GLY A 88 -10.90 3.18 -29.95
CA GLY A 88 -10.75 4.50 -29.35
C GLY A 88 -11.65 4.69 -28.13
N LEU A 89 -12.03 5.95 -27.88
CA LEU A 89 -13.00 6.32 -26.86
C LEU A 89 -14.38 6.55 -27.48
N ARG A 90 -15.44 6.22 -26.74
CA ARG A 90 -16.82 6.49 -27.18
C ARG A 90 -17.03 8.00 -27.36
N PRO A 91 -17.67 8.48 -28.44
CA PRO A 91 -18.01 9.90 -28.57
C PRO A 91 -18.83 10.41 -27.37
N GLY A 92 -18.44 11.56 -26.82
CA GLY A 92 -19.10 12.16 -25.65
C GLY A 92 -18.87 11.41 -24.33
N SER A 93 -17.95 10.43 -24.27
CA SER A 93 -17.69 9.66 -23.06
C SER A 93 -16.21 9.28 -22.96
N ALA A 94 -15.70 9.21 -21.73
CA ALA A 94 -14.36 8.71 -21.41
C ALA A 94 -14.26 7.17 -21.45
N ARG A 95 -15.32 6.45 -21.82
CA ARG A 95 -15.38 4.97 -21.76
C ARG A 95 -14.78 4.31 -22.99
N ILE A 96 -14.07 3.21 -22.78
CA ILE A 96 -13.52 2.35 -23.84
C ILE A 96 -14.62 1.38 -24.34
N PRO A 97 -15.06 1.45 -25.61
CA PRO A 97 -16.07 0.54 -26.15
C PRO A 97 -15.57 -0.91 -26.23
N GLY A 98 -16.36 -1.87 -25.73
CA GLY A 98 -15.99 -3.29 -25.76
C GLY A 98 -14.91 -3.72 -24.76
N ALA A 99 -14.45 -2.81 -23.90
CA ALA A 99 -13.62 -3.15 -22.76
C ALA A 99 -14.45 -3.85 -21.68
N THR A 100 -13.92 -4.96 -21.19
CA THR A 100 -14.53 -5.85 -20.17
C THR A 100 -13.89 -5.69 -18.79
N GLY A 101 -12.75 -4.99 -18.72
CA GLY A 101 -12.08 -4.70 -17.47
C GLY A 101 -12.87 -3.81 -16.51
N HIS A 102 -12.45 -3.81 -15.25
CA HIS A 102 -13.13 -3.05 -14.20
C HIS A 102 -12.97 -1.54 -14.43
N LEU A 103 -14.12 -0.83 -14.51
CA LEU A 103 -14.21 0.62 -14.71
C LEU A 103 -13.31 1.15 -15.86
N PRO A 104 -13.55 0.75 -17.13
CA PRO A 104 -12.67 1.07 -18.26
C PRO A 104 -12.96 2.47 -18.80
N VAL A 105 -12.63 3.48 -17.99
CA VAL A 105 -12.91 4.90 -18.24
C VAL A 105 -11.62 5.69 -18.06
N LEU A 106 -11.26 6.48 -19.09
CA LEU A 106 -10.06 7.29 -19.15
C LEU A 106 -10.44 8.78 -19.04
N ARG A 107 -10.37 9.33 -17.83
CA ARG A 107 -10.77 10.72 -17.53
C ARG A 107 -9.65 11.73 -17.76
N SER A 108 -8.41 11.25 -17.77
CA SER A 108 -7.23 12.09 -17.67
C SER A 108 -6.41 12.12 -18.97
N VAL A 109 -6.96 11.59 -20.06
CA VAL A 109 -6.46 11.69 -21.43
C VAL A 109 -7.61 12.09 -22.34
N THR A 110 -7.31 12.91 -23.35
CA THR A 110 -8.30 13.37 -24.32
C THR A 110 -8.51 12.34 -25.43
N ARG A 111 -9.65 12.41 -26.11
CA ARG A 111 -9.88 11.61 -27.31
C ARG A 111 -8.85 11.91 -28.39
N ARG A 112 -8.44 13.18 -28.56
CA ARG A 112 -7.43 13.57 -29.56
C ARG A 112 -6.10 12.85 -29.31
N GLU A 113 -5.58 12.90 -28.08
CA GLU A 113 -4.34 12.21 -27.70
C GLU A 113 -4.45 10.68 -27.93
N VAL A 114 -5.60 10.08 -27.57
CA VAL A 114 -5.83 8.66 -27.85
C VAL A 114 -5.77 8.37 -29.35
N GLU A 115 -6.45 9.15 -30.18
CA GLU A 115 -6.44 8.94 -31.63
C GLU A 115 -5.05 9.17 -32.26
N GLU A 116 -4.31 10.19 -31.80
CA GLU A 116 -2.93 10.45 -32.24
C GLU A 116 -2.00 9.28 -31.92
N VAL A 117 -2.10 8.72 -30.70
CA VAL A 117 -1.33 7.52 -30.30
C VAL A 117 -1.75 6.32 -31.13
N ARG A 118 -3.06 6.08 -31.30
CA ARG A 118 -3.60 4.94 -32.06
C ARG A 118 -3.18 4.96 -33.52
N ALA A 119 -3.15 6.14 -34.15
CA ALA A 119 -2.76 6.28 -35.53
C ALA A 119 -1.26 5.99 -35.72
N ARG A 120 -0.42 6.45 -34.80
CA ARG A 120 1.04 6.31 -34.88
C ARG A 120 1.57 4.95 -34.44
N VAL A 121 0.99 4.37 -33.38
CA VAL A 121 1.54 3.20 -32.69
C VAL A 121 0.84 1.92 -33.14
N GLU A 122 1.62 0.98 -33.67
CA GLU A 122 1.16 -0.35 -34.01
C GLU A 122 1.08 -1.25 -32.77
N LEU A 123 -0.10 -1.81 -32.50
CA LEU A 123 -0.29 -2.72 -31.38
C LEU A 123 -0.27 -4.18 -31.84
N VAL A 124 0.56 -4.99 -31.19
CA VAL A 124 0.58 -6.46 -31.33
C VAL A 124 0.02 -7.09 -30.06
N ASP A 125 -1.06 -7.88 -30.18
CA ASP A 125 -1.73 -8.59 -29.08
C ASP A 125 -1.22 -10.04 -29.00
N LEU A 126 -0.28 -10.30 -28.08
CA LEU A 126 0.21 -11.64 -27.70
C LEU A 126 -0.14 -11.95 -26.23
N ARG A 127 -1.32 -11.52 -25.77
CA ARG A 127 -1.76 -11.83 -24.40
C ARG A 127 -1.84 -13.34 -24.19
N GLY A 128 -1.33 -13.78 -23.04
CA GLY A 128 -1.17 -15.19 -22.68
C GLY A 128 0.23 -15.73 -22.94
N GLU A 129 0.96 -15.17 -23.91
CA GLU A 129 2.31 -15.60 -24.25
C GLU A 129 3.32 -15.14 -23.19
N ARG A 130 4.23 -16.04 -22.79
CA ARG A 130 5.25 -15.83 -21.77
C ARG A 130 6.61 -16.44 -22.13
N ASP A 131 6.71 -17.14 -23.25
CA ASP A 131 7.96 -17.70 -23.75
C ASP A 131 8.92 -16.58 -24.16
N PRO A 132 10.11 -16.47 -23.54
CA PRO A 132 11.03 -15.39 -23.84
C PRO A 132 11.53 -15.36 -25.29
N LEU A 133 11.66 -16.52 -25.95
CA LEU A 133 12.13 -16.62 -27.33
C LEU A 133 11.07 -16.12 -28.30
N GLU A 134 9.82 -16.56 -28.14
CA GLU A 134 8.68 -16.08 -28.93
C GLU A 134 8.50 -14.57 -28.77
N LEU A 135 8.56 -14.07 -27.53
CA LEU A 135 8.43 -12.65 -27.25
C LEU A 135 9.59 -11.83 -27.82
N SER A 136 10.82 -12.33 -27.77
CA SER A 136 11.98 -11.64 -28.36
C SER A 136 11.87 -11.55 -29.90
N THR A 137 11.37 -12.62 -30.52
CA THR A 137 11.12 -12.68 -31.96
C THR A 137 10.02 -11.70 -32.36
N ALA A 138 8.93 -11.65 -31.60
CA ALA A 138 7.83 -10.71 -31.82
C ALA A 138 8.28 -9.24 -31.66
N VAL A 139 9.12 -8.94 -30.67
CA VAL A 139 9.72 -7.61 -30.48
C VAL A 139 10.57 -7.22 -31.70
N ALA A 140 11.43 -8.12 -32.18
CA ALA A 140 12.28 -7.86 -33.33
C ALA A 140 11.45 -7.65 -34.62
N ALA A 141 10.43 -8.49 -34.84
CA ALA A 141 9.53 -8.37 -35.98
C ALA A 141 8.75 -7.05 -35.96
N LEU A 142 8.18 -6.67 -34.81
CA LEU A 142 7.48 -5.40 -34.64
C LEU A 142 8.43 -4.22 -34.87
N LEU A 143 9.64 -4.27 -34.33
CA LEU A 143 10.65 -3.23 -34.53
C LEU A 143 11.00 -3.05 -36.02
N SER A 144 11.14 -4.14 -36.77
CA SER A 144 11.38 -4.09 -38.22
C SER A 144 10.21 -3.42 -38.94
N ALA A 145 8.98 -3.89 -38.69
CA ALA A 145 7.77 -3.37 -39.34
C ALA A 145 7.57 -1.86 -39.12
N VAL A 146 7.83 -1.38 -37.90
CA VAL A 146 7.64 0.05 -37.59
C VAL A 146 8.79 0.92 -38.07
N ARG A 147 9.98 0.37 -38.36
CA ARG A 147 11.10 1.10 -38.98
C ARG A 147 10.84 1.39 -40.45
N ASP A 148 10.26 0.42 -41.15
CA ASP A 148 9.97 0.53 -42.59
C ASP A 148 8.81 1.50 -42.89
N THR A 149 7.98 1.79 -41.90
CA THR A 149 6.91 2.80 -42.02
C THR A 149 7.49 4.22 -41.90
N THR A 150 7.38 5.06 -42.93
CA THR A 150 7.84 6.45 -42.84
C THR A 150 6.97 7.26 -41.88
N ALA A 151 7.55 8.23 -41.16
CA ALA A 151 6.82 9.03 -40.17
C ALA A 151 5.63 9.83 -40.76
N GLY A 152 5.60 10.02 -42.09
CA GLY A 152 4.54 10.72 -42.80
C GLY A 152 3.30 9.90 -43.15
N ASP A 153 3.39 8.56 -43.17
CA ASP A 153 2.29 7.71 -43.68
C ASP A 153 1.13 7.49 -42.67
N ARG A 154 1.32 7.86 -41.40
CA ARG A 154 0.36 7.57 -40.32
C ARG A 154 -0.22 8.80 -39.60
N LEU A 155 0.17 10.03 -39.96
CA LEU A 155 -0.48 11.22 -39.40
C LEU A 155 -1.79 11.50 -40.16
N PRO A 156 -2.96 11.57 -39.49
CA PRO A 156 -4.15 12.12 -40.12
C PRO A 156 -3.87 13.57 -40.53
N ALA A 157 -4.21 13.92 -41.78
CA ALA A 157 -4.15 15.30 -42.28
C ALA A 157 -4.90 16.21 -41.31
N GLY A 158 -4.23 17.28 -40.85
CA GLY A 158 -4.73 18.16 -39.80
C GLY A 158 -6.14 18.67 -40.11
N GLY A 159 -7.11 18.27 -39.29
CA GLY A 159 -8.42 18.90 -39.22
C GLY A 159 -8.32 20.29 -38.59
N PRO A 160 -9.34 21.15 -38.80
CA PRO A 160 -9.29 22.58 -38.45
C PRO A 160 -9.48 22.77 -36.93
N ASP A 161 -8.44 22.47 -36.15
CA ASP A 161 -8.43 22.81 -34.71
C ASP A 161 -6.98 22.95 -34.18
N SER A 162 -6.14 23.64 -34.96
CA SER A 162 -4.69 23.83 -34.72
C SER A 162 -4.36 24.77 -33.55
N GLY A 163 -5.27 24.96 -32.58
CA GLY A 163 -5.15 25.95 -31.51
C GLY A 163 -5.28 25.42 -30.08
N ALA A 164 -5.63 24.16 -29.87
CA ALA A 164 -5.76 23.62 -28.51
C ALA A 164 -4.39 23.19 -27.96
N ALA A 165 -3.85 24.00 -27.04
CA ALA A 165 -2.69 23.68 -26.22
C ALA A 165 -2.79 22.25 -25.64
N PRO A 166 -1.65 21.56 -25.40
CA PRO A 166 -1.68 20.24 -24.76
C PRO A 166 -2.50 20.36 -23.47
N TYR A 167 -3.59 19.59 -23.40
CA TYR A 167 -4.41 19.53 -22.21
C TYR A 167 -3.56 18.91 -21.11
N ALA A 168 -3.06 19.73 -20.20
CA ALA A 168 -2.51 19.27 -18.94
C ALA A 168 -3.70 19.14 -17.98
N PRO A 169 -4.31 17.93 -17.81
CA PRO A 169 -5.29 17.77 -16.76
C PRO A 169 -4.66 18.20 -15.44
N PRO A 170 -5.39 18.89 -14.56
CA PRO A 170 -4.90 19.16 -13.22
C PRO A 170 -4.47 17.83 -12.59
N LEU A 171 -3.33 17.85 -11.88
CA LEU A 171 -2.88 16.68 -11.13
C LEU A 171 -4.05 16.19 -10.26
N PRO A 172 -4.34 14.88 -10.22
CA PRO A 172 -5.42 14.37 -9.39
C PRO A 172 -5.18 14.80 -7.94
N ALA A 173 -6.07 15.65 -7.44
CA ALA A 173 -6.02 16.10 -6.06
C ALA A 173 -6.67 15.02 -5.18
N PHE A 174 -5.85 14.32 -4.40
CA PHE A 174 -6.34 13.41 -3.38
C PHE A 174 -6.72 14.20 -2.13
N GLY A 175 -7.90 13.93 -1.56
CA GLY A 175 -8.22 14.40 -0.22
C GLY A 175 -7.33 13.67 0.79
N LEU A 176 -6.51 14.41 1.53
CA LEU A 176 -5.64 13.83 2.55
C LEU A 176 -6.48 13.36 3.74
N LEU A 177 -6.29 12.10 4.13
CA LEU A 177 -6.78 11.55 5.39
C LEU A 177 -5.58 11.32 6.30
N HIS A 178 -5.63 11.86 7.51
CA HIS A 178 -4.62 11.61 8.53
C HIS A 178 -4.94 10.28 9.26
N PRO A 179 -3.93 9.45 9.56
CA PRO A 179 -4.13 8.30 10.43
C PRO A 179 -4.68 8.76 11.78
N VAL A 180 -5.84 8.24 12.18
CA VAL A 180 -6.51 8.54 13.45
C VAL A 180 -6.99 7.25 14.11
N GLY A 181 -7.10 7.27 15.45
CA GLY A 181 -7.68 6.19 16.25
C GLY A 181 -6.69 5.54 17.23
N ARG A 182 -7.08 5.46 18.51
CA ARG A 182 -6.53 4.48 19.46
C ARG A 182 -7.41 3.23 19.40
N ARG A 183 -6.86 2.04 19.73
CA ARG A 183 -7.64 0.79 19.82
C ARG A 183 -8.86 1.06 20.71
N LYS A 184 -10.09 0.99 20.16
CA LYS A 184 -11.30 1.07 20.98
C LYS A 184 -11.20 -0.05 22.03
N PRO A 185 -11.42 0.23 23.33
CA PRO A 185 -11.56 -0.82 24.33
C PRO A 185 -12.63 -1.83 23.88
N LEU A 186 -12.43 -3.11 24.14
CA LEU A 186 -13.29 -4.23 23.70
C LEU A 186 -14.75 -4.16 24.21
N GLU A 187 -15.07 -3.18 25.04
CA GLU A 187 -16.35 -3.07 25.76
C GLU A 187 -17.54 -2.71 24.86
N ASN A 188 -17.33 -2.29 23.61
CA ASN A 188 -18.39 -1.65 22.80
C ASN A 188 -18.73 -2.34 21.45
N GLY A 189 -18.25 -3.55 21.15
CA GLY A 189 -18.54 -4.13 19.81
C GLY A 189 -18.49 -5.64 19.64
N ILE A 190 -18.18 -6.41 20.68
CA ILE A 190 -18.32 -7.88 20.70
C ILE A 190 -18.91 -8.24 22.06
N ASP A 191 -19.96 -9.07 22.11
CA ASP A 191 -20.43 -9.64 23.37
C ASP A 191 -19.42 -10.70 23.85
N GLY A 192 -18.34 -10.24 24.48
CA GLY A 192 -17.26 -11.06 25.02
C GLY A 192 -15.92 -10.90 24.30
N PHE A 193 -15.21 -12.00 24.04
CA PHE A 193 -13.84 -11.95 23.53
C PHE A 193 -13.49 -13.13 22.60
N VAL A 194 -12.48 -12.90 21.77
CA VAL A 194 -12.00 -13.87 20.79
C VAL A 194 -10.56 -14.26 21.09
N VAL A 195 -10.30 -15.56 21.10
CA VAL A 195 -8.98 -16.17 21.30
C VAL A 195 -8.53 -16.84 20.01
N ILE A 196 -7.39 -16.42 19.48
CA ILE A 196 -6.77 -17.00 18.29
C ILE A 196 -5.57 -17.85 18.69
N THR A 197 -5.49 -19.06 18.14
CA THR A 197 -4.38 -20.00 18.38
C THR A 197 -3.89 -20.59 17.07
N VAL A 198 -2.59 -20.82 16.96
CA VAL A 198 -1.98 -21.49 15.80
C VAL A 198 -1.65 -22.94 16.18
N ASP A 199 -2.43 -23.90 15.67
CA ASP A 199 -2.17 -25.34 15.81
C ASP A 199 -1.21 -25.77 14.69
N ARG A 200 0.09 -25.77 14.99
CA ARG A 200 1.12 -26.19 14.04
C ARG A 200 1.08 -27.68 13.73
N ALA A 201 0.66 -28.51 14.68
CA ALA A 201 0.58 -29.96 14.46
C ALA A 201 -0.46 -30.31 13.40
N ARG A 202 -1.56 -29.56 13.36
CA ARG A 202 -2.63 -29.71 12.36
C ARG A 202 -2.53 -28.77 11.17
N GLY A 203 -1.55 -27.86 11.17
CA GLY A 203 -1.37 -26.87 10.12
C GLY A 203 -2.56 -25.90 9.98
N ARG A 204 -3.19 -25.49 11.10
CA ARG A 204 -4.42 -24.69 11.10
C ARG A 204 -4.41 -23.60 12.17
N ILE A 205 -5.17 -22.55 11.93
CA ILE A 205 -5.56 -21.52 12.90
C ILE A 205 -6.86 -21.98 13.54
N ARG A 206 -6.98 -21.82 14.86
CA ARG A 206 -8.19 -22.07 15.62
C ARG A 206 -8.59 -20.79 16.34
N LEU A 207 -9.83 -20.39 16.13
CA LEU A 207 -10.46 -19.22 16.72
C LEU A 207 -11.60 -19.67 17.63
N ARG A 208 -11.66 -19.10 18.83
CA ARG A 208 -12.73 -19.35 19.80
C ARG A 208 -13.32 -18.03 20.28
N HIS A 209 -14.64 -17.95 20.27
CA HIS A 209 -15.40 -16.82 20.76
C HIS A 209 -16.09 -17.23 22.06
N TYR A 210 -15.91 -16.41 23.10
CA TYR A 210 -16.52 -16.54 24.40
C TYR A 210 -17.39 -15.32 24.68
N GLY A 211 -18.51 -15.51 25.37
CA GLY A 211 -19.34 -14.42 25.89
C GLY A 211 -18.62 -13.62 26.97
N SER A 212 -19.19 -12.48 27.36
CA SER A 212 -18.71 -11.67 28.48
C SER A 212 -18.71 -12.42 29.82
N ASP A 213 -19.57 -13.42 29.95
CA ASP A 213 -19.65 -14.40 31.04
C ASP A 213 -18.66 -15.58 30.89
N VAL A 214 -17.72 -15.52 29.94
CA VAL A 214 -16.73 -16.58 29.63
C VAL A 214 -17.38 -17.86 29.07
N THR A 215 -18.67 -17.85 28.74
CA THR A 215 -19.31 -19.02 28.13
C THR A 215 -18.81 -19.24 26.69
N PRO A 216 -18.41 -20.46 26.29
CA PRO A 216 -18.06 -20.74 24.91
C PRO A 216 -19.27 -20.52 23.99
N ARG A 217 -19.09 -19.78 22.89
CA ARG A 217 -20.16 -19.48 21.92
C ARG A 217 -19.89 -20.13 20.57
N HIS A 218 -18.75 -19.79 19.96
CA HIS A 218 -18.40 -20.25 18.61
C HIS A 218 -16.95 -20.72 18.55
N GLU A 219 -16.69 -21.73 17.71
CA GLU A 219 -15.34 -22.19 17.39
C GLU A 219 -15.21 -22.33 15.88
N MET A 220 -14.07 -21.91 15.34
CA MET A 220 -13.76 -21.98 13.92
C MET A 220 -12.32 -22.42 13.72
N GLN A 221 -12.10 -23.24 12.68
CA GLN A 221 -10.77 -23.67 12.26
C GLN A 221 -10.57 -23.37 10.79
N GLY A 222 -9.41 -22.85 10.43
CA GLY A 222 -9.10 -22.49 9.04
C GLY A 222 -7.62 -22.28 8.80
N THR A 223 -7.25 -22.01 7.55
CA THR A 223 -5.87 -21.72 7.14
C THR A 223 -5.72 -20.33 6.52
N ARG A 224 -6.83 -19.61 6.34
CA ARG A 224 -6.90 -18.27 5.75
C ARG A 224 -7.66 -17.34 6.67
N GLY A 225 -7.00 -16.28 7.12
CA GLY A 225 -7.56 -15.29 8.04
C GLY A 225 -8.76 -14.56 7.46
N GLU A 226 -8.72 -14.19 6.17
CA GLU A 226 -9.82 -13.53 5.47
C GLU A 226 -11.13 -14.34 5.55
N THR A 227 -11.09 -15.63 5.22
CA THR A 227 -12.28 -16.48 5.27
C THR A 227 -12.80 -16.67 6.70
N MET A 228 -11.91 -16.66 7.68
CA MET A 228 -12.31 -16.77 9.08
C MET A 228 -12.99 -15.49 9.59
N LEU A 229 -12.47 -14.32 9.19
CA LEU A 229 -13.11 -13.03 9.47
C LEU A 229 -14.50 -12.96 8.84
N LEU A 230 -14.63 -13.34 7.56
CA LEU A 230 -15.92 -13.38 6.87
C LEU A 230 -16.91 -14.30 7.58
N GLY A 231 -16.47 -15.45 8.11
CA GLY A 231 -17.33 -16.33 8.89
C GLY A 231 -17.81 -15.71 10.21
N LEU A 232 -17.03 -14.84 10.86
CA LEU A 232 -17.47 -14.11 12.06
C LEU A 232 -18.50 -13.02 11.73
N LEU A 233 -18.31 -12.33 10.60
CA LEU A 233 -19.26 -11.32 10.11
C LEU A 233 -20.58 -11.98 9.72
N GLU A 234 -20.54 -13.09 8.97
CA GLU A 234 -21.73 -13.85 8.57
C GLU A 234 -22.50 -14.38 9.78
N ALA A 235 -21.79 -14.80 10.83
CA ALA A 235 -22.39 -15.29 12.08
C ALA A 235 -22.88 -14.15 13.01
N GLY A 236 -22.72 -12.88 12.64
CA GLY A 236 -23.10 -11.74 13.48
C GLY A 236 -22.29 -11.61 14.78
N VAL A 237 -21.10 -12.19 14.85
CA VAL A 237 -20.22 -12.12 16.03
C VAL A 237 -19.53 -10.76 16.13
N ILE A 238 -19.26 -10.13 14.99
CA ILE A 238 -18.65 -8.81 14.89
C ILE A 238 -19.49 -7.97 13.95
N GLU A 239 -19.90 -6.79 14.40
CA GLU A 239 -20.67 -5.85 13.57
C GLU A 239 -19.93 -4.52 13.36
N ASP A 240 -19.07 -4.12 14.30
CA ASP A 240 -18.33 -2.86 14.22
C ASP A 240 -17.07 -2.97 13.32
N PRO A 241 -16.90 -2.05 12.34
CA PRO A 241 -15.76 -2.08 11.42
C PRO A 241 -14.39 -1.99 12.09
N ALA A 242 -14.27 -1.35 13.26
CA ALA A 242 -12.98 -1.26 13.95
C ALA A 242 -12.59 -2.61 14.56
N HIS A 243 -13.55 -3.36 15.11
CA HIS A 243 -13.34 -4.72 15.60
C HIS A 243 -13.04 -5.69 14.45
N ALA A 244 -13.73 -5.57 13.32
CA ALA A 244 -13.44 -6.36 12.13
C ALA A 244 -12.02 -6.10 11.59
N GLY A 245 -11.59 -4.82 11.59
CA GLY A 245 -10.23 -4.43 11.22
C GLY A 245 -9.16 -5.01 12.15
N TYR A 246 -9.38 -4.94 13.47
CA TYR A 246 -8.49 -5.53 14.47
C TYR A 246 -8.38 -7.06 14.31
N LEU A 247 -9.50 -7.77 14.29
CA LEU A 247 -9.49 -9.24 14.18
C LEU A 247 -8.97 -9.71 12.83
N GLY A 248 -9.24 -8.98 11.75
CA GLY A 248 -8.60 -9.22 10.45
C GLY A 248 -7.08 -9.13 10.53
N GLY A 249 -6.55 -8.12 11.22
CA GLY A 249 -5.11 -7.96 11.48
C GLY A 249 -4.52 -9.13 12.28
N GLU A 250 -5.17 -9.53 13.37
CA GLU A 250 -4.73 -10.68 14.19
C GLU A 250 -4.77 -12.00 13.43
N LEU A 251 -5.83 -12.25 12.65
CA LEU A 251 -5.97 -13.44 11.82
C LEU A 251 -4.91 -13.48 10.70
N ALA A 252 -4.60 -12.34 10.09
CA ALA A 252 -3.52 -12.23 9.11
C ALA A 252 -2.14 -12.49 9.73
N LYS A 253 -1.90 -12.01 10.96
CA LYS A 253 -0.69 -12.34 11.74
C LYS A 253 -0.61 -13.84 12.02
N ALA A 254 -1.70 -14.46 12.47
CA ALA A 254 -1.75 -15.90 12.75
C ALA A 254 -1.52 -16.75 11.48
N GLU A 255 -2.10 -16.34 10.34
CA GLU A 255 -1.87 -16.98 9.04
C GLU A 255 -0.42 -16.88 8.58
N THR A 256 0.18 -15.70 8.69
CA THR A 256 1.59 -15.46 8.39
C THR A 256 2.48 -16.32 9.27
N ALA A 257 2.18 -16.39 10.56
CA ALA A 257 2.90 -17.20 11.53
C ALA A 257 2.84 -18.69 11.22
N LEU A 258 1.66 -19.18 10.81
CA LEU A 258 1.47 -20.57 10.40
C LEU A 258 2.30 -20.89 9.14
N ARG A 259 2.24 -20.04 8.11
CA ARG A 259 2.93 -20.26 6.82
C ARG A 259 4.44 -20.18 6.92
N LEU A 260 4.96 -19.27 7.74
CA LEU A 260 6.40 -19.00 7.88
C LEU A 260 7.02 -19.68 9.10
N GLY A 261 6.24 -20.41 9.90
CA GLY A 261 6.71 -21.05 11.12
C GLY A 261 7.01 -20.10 12.29
N LEU A 262 6.61 -18.83 12.21
CA LEU A 262 6.85 -17.81 13.25
C LEU A 262 5.99 -18.04 14.49
N HIS A 263 6.46 -17.60 15.65
CA HIS A 263 5.69 -17.58 16.90
C HIS A 263 4.63 -16.49 16.86
N TYR A 264 3.39 -16.90 17.07
CA TYR A 264 2.22 -16.04 17.20
C TYR A 264 1.79 -15.94 18.66
N GLU A 265 1.54 -14.70 19.09
CA GLU A 265 0.84 -14.38 20.32
C GLU A 265 -0.03 -13.16 20.02
N GLN A 266 -1.30 -13.24 20.39
CA GLN A 266 -2.26 -12.18 20.10
C GLN A 266 -1.80 -10.88 20.76
N ASP A 267 -2.03 -9.75 20.08
CA ASP A 267 -1.60 -8.41 20.50
C ASP A 267 -0.07 -8.18 20.53
N LEU A 268 0.75 -9.21 20.36
CA LEU A 268 2.20 -9.07 20.25
C LEU A 268 2.68 -9.14 18.79
N PRO A 269 3.88 -8.60 18.51
CA PRO A 269 4.57 -8.81 17.23
C PRO A 269 4.94 -10.28 16.99
N LEU A 270 5.00 -10.66 15.72
CA LEU A 270 5.49 -11.98 15.31
C LEU A 270 6.97 -12.15 15.68
N ARG A 271 7.35 -13.36 16.10
CA ARG A 271 8.72 -13.68 16.52
C ARG A 271 9.27 -14.90 15.77
N PRO A 272 10.61 -15.03 15.61
CA PRO A 272 11.21 -16.23 15.02
C PRO A 272 10.88 -17.53 15.80
N PRO A 273 10.94 -18.71 15.16
CA PRO A 273 10.73 -20.00 15.83
C PRO A 273 11.77 -20.24 16.93
N GLY A 274 11.37 -20.90 18.02
CA GLY A 274 12.31 -21.42 19.04
C GLY A 274 12.88 -20.41 20.05
N ARG A 275 12.48 -19.14 20.01
CA ARG A 275 12.86 -18.17 21.04
C ARG A 275 11.75 -18.11 22.12
N PRO A 276 12.02 -18.52 23.38
CA PRO A 276 11.06 -18.31 24.46
C PRO A 276 10.76 -16.81 24.62
N PRO A 277 9.62 -16.41 25.23
CA PRO A 277 9.43 -15.02 25.62
C PRO A 277 10.66 -14.61 26.42
N ARG A 278 11.32 -13.51 26.01
CA ARG A 278 12.34 -12.91 26.86
C ARG A 278 11.60 -12.48 28.13
N ARG A 279 11.71 -13.25 29.21
CA ARG A 279 11.58 -12.69 30.56
C ARG A 279 12.58 -11.55 30.61
N GLY A 280 12.08 -10.34 30.89
CA GLY A 280 12.83 -9.11 30.78
C GLY A 280 14.24 -9.25 31.34
N ARG A 281 15.22 -8.84 30.52
CA ARG A 281 16.44 -8.20 30.99
C ARG A 281 16.90 -7.24 29.90
N PRO A 282 17.44 -6.09 30.32
CA PRO A 282 17.31 -4.83 29.60
C PRO A 282 18.07 -4.86 28.29
N ARG A 283 17.45 -4.29 27.25
CA ARG A 283 18.16 -3.96 26.02
C ARG A 283 19.04 -2.75 26.32
N THR A 284 20.33 -2.97 26.53
CA THR A 284 21.34 -2.01 26.10
C THR A 284 21.37 -2.02 24.57
N THR A 285 20.44 -1.29 23.96
CA THR A 285 20.58 -0.88 22.56
C THR A 285 20.57 0.64 22.57
N GLY A 286 21.69 1.24 22.15
CA GLY A 286 21.87 2.68 22.08
C GLY A 286 20.62 3.35 21.50
N LYS A 287 19.99 4.18 22.33
CA LYS A 287 18.97 5.11 21.90
C LYS A 287 19.61 6.07 20.90
N GLU A 288 18.96 6.24 19.75
CA GLU A 288 18.86 7.59 19.21
C GLU A 288 18.28 8.43 20.35
N ARG A 289 19.16 9.22 21.00
CA ARG A 289 18.74 10.20 22.00
C ARG A 289 17.70 11.07 21.33
N THR A 290 16.47 11.04 21.85
CA THR A 290 15.51 12.12 21.72
C THR A 290 16.30 13.40 21.95
N THR A 291 16.49 14.21 20.91
CA THR A 291 17.20 15.47 21.09
C THR A 291 16.38 16.29 22.10
N VAL A 292 17.05 17.01 23.00
CA VAL A 292 16.43 17.81 24.08
C VAL A 292 15.31 18.74 23.58
N ALA A 293 15.22 18.99 22.28
CA ALA A 293 14.17 19.73 21.59
C ALA A 293 12.77 19.06 21.58
N ASP A 294 12.64 17.75 21.83
CA ASP A 294 11.36 17.01 21.75
C ASP A 294 10.78 16.62 23.12
N VAL A 295 11.42 16.98 24.24
CA VAL A 295 10.87 16.72 25.59
C VAL A 295 9.82 17.80 25.91
N PRO A 296 8.58 17.42 26.26
CA PRO A 296 7.52 18.38 26.58
C PRO A 296 7.93 19.25 27.77
N ALA A 297 7.44 20.50 27.82
CA ALA A 297 7.68 21.35 28.99
C ALA A 297 7.13 20.69 30.26
N LEU A 298 7.69 21.01 31.44
CA LEU A 298 7.29 20.38 32.70
C LEU A 298 5.77 20.47 32.95
N GLU A 299 5.13 21.58 32.61
CA GLU A 299 3.67 21.73 32.75
C GLU A 299 2.87 20.79 31.84
N GLU A 300 3.33 20.60 30.60
CA GLU A 300 2.73 19.67 29.64
C GLU A 300 2.96 18.22 30.08
N PHE A 301 4.13 17.92 30.63
CA PHE A 301 4.46 16.64 31.22
C PHE A 301 3.56 16.31 32.41
N LEU A 302 3.38 17.22 33.36
CA LEU A 302 2.47 17.02 34.51
C LEU A 302 1.03 16.79 34.05
N THR A 303 0.59 17.53 33.03
CA THR A 303 -0.73 17.36 32.41
C THR A 303 -0.89 15.99 31.76
N LEU A 304 0.16 15.50 31.09
CA LEU A 304 0.20 14.16 30.51
C LEU A 304 0.11 13.09 31.61
N VAL A 305 0.92 13.19 32.66
CA VAL A 305 0.93 12.26 33.79
C VAL A 305 -0.44 12.19 34.45
N ALA A 306 -1.04 13.34 34.80
CA ALA A 306 -2.36 13.42 35.40
C ALA A 306 -3.43 12.79 34.48
N ARG A 307 -3.37 13.03 33.16
CA ARG A 307 -4.28 12.44 32.19
C ARG A 307 -4.14 10.93 32.09
N THR A 308 -2.92 10.40 32.06
CA THR A 308 -2.63 8.97 31.96
C THR A 308 -3.09 8.22 33.20
N LEU A 309 -2.97 8.85 34.37
CA LEU A 309 -3.47 8.32 35.64
C LEU A 309 -4.99 8.50 35.84
N GLY A 310 -5.72 9.01 34.83
CA GLY A 310 -7.17 9.19 34.89
C GLY A 310 -7.64 10.42 35.66
N ALA A 311 -6.74 11.27 36.13
CA ALA A 311 -7.00 12.48 36.90
C ALA A 311 -6.94 13.76 36.02
N ARG A 312 -7.73 13.79 34.93
CA ARG A 312 -7.73 14.93 33.99
C ARG A 312 -8.12 16.23 34.68
N GLY A 313 -7.29 17.26 34.52
CA GLY A 313 -7.53 18.59 35.11
C GLY A 313 -7.02 18.75 36.55
N THR A 314 -6.43 17.71 37.13
CA THR A 314 -5.76 17.79 38.43
C THR A 314 -4.37 18.39 38.26
N ALA A 315 -4.06 19.43 39.04
CA ALA A 315 -2.70 19.96 39.13
C ALA A 315 -1.86 19.06 40.03
N LEU A 316 -0.82 18.44 39.46
CA LEU A 316 0.14 17.64 40.19
C LEU A 316 1.27 18.52 40.74
N ASP A 317 1.61 18.33 42.01
CA ASP A 317 2.83 18.85 42.60
C ASP A 317 4.03 18.06 42.05
N PRO A 318 5.03 18.71 41.43
CA PRO A 318 6.22 18.05 40.90
C PRO A 318 7.02 17.28 41.95
N HIS A 319 6.92 17.65 43.23
CA HIS A 319 7.83 17.18 44.28
C HIS A 319 7.18 16.21 45.28
N THR A 320 5.89 15.92 45.12
CA THR A 320 5.18 14.95 45.97
C THR A 320 5.04 13.62 45.20
N PRO A 321 5.20 12.44 45.84
CA PRO A 321 5.02 11.14 45.17
C PRO A 321 3.62 10.97 44.55
N LEU A 322 3.54 10.34 43.37
CA LEU A 322 2.28 10.18 42.65
C LEU A 322 1.20 9.44 43.45
N GLY A 323 1.58 8.38 44.16
CA GLY A 323 0.67 7.59 45.00
C GLY A 323 0.18 8.31 46.27
N GLU A 324 0.82 9.43 46.64
CA GLU A 324 0.35 10.29 47.74
C GLU A 324 -0.61 11.39 47.23
N GLN A 325 -0.50 11.77 45.95
CA GLN A 325 -1.36 12.77 45.33
C GLN A 325 -2.63 12.19 44.71
N LEU A 326 -2.56 10.96 44.21
CA LEU A 326 -3.64 10.31 43.48
C LEU A 326 -3.83 8.87 43.96
N ALA A 327 -5.08 8.48 44.15
CA ALA A 327 -5.45 7.07 44.30
C ALA A 327 -5.36 6.40 42.92
N VAL A 328 -4.28 5.66 42.69
CA VAL A 328 -3.95 5.05 41.39
C VAL A 328 -3.91 3.53 41.52
N ASP A 329 -4.60 2.84 40.61
CA ASP A 329 -4.51 1.39 40.51
C ASP A 329 -3.25 0.96 39.75
N SER A 330 -2.85 -0.31 39.92
CA SER A 330 -1.63 -0.85 39.30
C SER A 330 -1.69 -0.83 37.76
N VAL A 331 -2.88 -0.82 37.16
CA VAL A 331 -3.04 -0.80 35.69
C VAL A 331 -2.68 0.58 35.15
N ARG A 332 -3.11 1.65 35.80
CA ARG A 332 -2.77 3.04 35.43
C ARG A 332 -1.30 3.35 35.64
N ILE A 333 -0.68 2.77 36.66
CA ILE A 333 0.77 2.88 36.88
C ILE A 333 1.53 2.18 35.73
N ILE A 334 1.12 0.97 35.33
CA ILE A 334 1.73 0.26 34.19
C ILE A 334 1.54 1.06 32.89
N GLU A 335 0.35 1.62 32.66
CA GLU A 335 0.06 2.46 31.49
C GLU A 335 0.97 3.70 31.46
N LEU A 336 1.18 4.35 32.62
CA LEU A 336 2.10 5.47 32.73
C LEU A 336 3.55 5.05 32.44
N THR A 337 4.01 3.93 32.98
CA THR A 337 5.36 3.40 32.69
C THR A 337 5.57 3.19 31.20
N VAL A 338 4.61 2.58 30.50
CA VAL A 338 4.68 2.35 29.05
C VAL A 338 4.73 3.67 28.28
N VAL A 339 3.93 4.67 28.65
CA VAL A 339 3.97 6.00 28.03
C VAL A 339 5.34 6.67 28.23
N LEU A 340 5.90 6.58 29.45
CA LEU A 340 7.20 7.16 29.76
C LEU A 340 8.32 6.51 28.92
N GLU A 341 8.35 5.19 28.82
CA GLU A 341 9.44 4.46 28.14
C GLU A 341 9.28 4.41 26.62
N GLU A 342 8.08 4.11 26.11
CA GLU A 342 7.85 3.86 24.68
C GLU A 342 7.42 5.11 23.90
N GLU A 343 6.70 6.05 24.51
CA GLU A 343 6.27 7.29 23.85
C GLU A 343 7.25 8.45 24.08
N LEU A 344 7.78 8.60 25.30
CA LEU A 344 8.67 9.71 25.65
C LEU A 344 10.16 9.32 25.74
N GLY A 345 10.48 8.03 25.67
CA GLY A 345 11.86 7.56 25.66
C GLY A 345 12.58 7.73 27.00
N ALA A 346 11.88 7.66 28.14
CA ALA A 346 12.48 7.63 29.47
C ALA A 346 13.40 6.41 29.66
N GLU A 347 14.36 6.51 30.57
CA GLU A 347 15.22 5.40 30.98
C GLU A 347 14.95 5.11 32.47
N LEU A 348 13.92 4.32 32.75
CA LEU A 348 13.56 3.94 34.12
C LEU A 348 14.28 2.64 34.53
N PRO A 349 14.76 2.53 35.78
CA PRO A 349 15.28 1.28 36.33
C PRO A 349 14.26 0.13 36.29
N ASP A 350 14.74 -1.12 36.12
CA ASP A 350 13.89 -2.33 36.09
C ASP A 350 13.07 -2.53 37.40
N ASP A 351 13.46 -1.89 38.50
CA ASP A 351 12.82 -1.92 39.82
C ASP A 351 12.14 -0.58 40.21
N ALA A 352 11.96 0.33 39.24
CA ALA A 352 11.37 1.64 39.48
C ALA A 352 9.90 1.53 39.95
N ASP A 353 9.65 1.95 41.18
CA ASP A 353 8.30 2.11 41.71
C ASP A 353 7.74 3.48 41.29
N VAL A 354 7.13 3.52 40.10
CA VAL A 354 6.55 4.74 39.51
C VAL A 354 5.48 5.38 40.40
N ALA A 355 4.79 4.60 41.24
CA ALA A 355 3.81 5.14 42.18
C ALA A 355 4.48 5.90 43.35
N ARG A 356 5.71 5.55 43.72
CA ARG A 356 6.49 6.22 44.77
C ARG A 356 7.42 7.31 44.24
N ALA A 357 7.58 7.42 42.92
CA ALA A 357 8.36 8.47 42.30
C ALA A 357 7.62 9.82 42.33
N THR A 358 8.37 10.91 42.42
CA THR A 358 7.83 12.25 42.19
C THR A 358 7.77 12.53 40.68
N PRO A 359 6.82 13.34 40.19
CA PRO A 359 6.82 13.73 38.79
C PRO A 359 8.13 14.40 38.34
N ALA A 360 8.81 15.14 39.22
CA ALA A 360 10.12 15.73 38.92
C ALA A 360 11.20 14.67 38.69
N ASP A 361 11.20 13.56 39.45
CA ASP A 361 12.15 12.45 39.25
C ASP A 361 11.91 11.74 37.91
N LEU A 362 10.65 11.50 37.56
CA LEU A 362 10.26 10.91 36.27
C LEU A 362 10.61 11.82 35.11
N TYR A 363 10.42 13.14 35.27
CA TYR A 363 10.80 14.13 34.27
C TYR A 363 12.32 14.23 34.11
N LYS A 364 13.08 14.11 35.21
CA LYS A 364 14.54 14.07 35.17
C LYS A 364 15.04 12.84 34.40
N ALA A 365 14.39 11.69 34.54
CA ALA A 365 14.71 10.48 33.79
C ALA A 365 14.44 10.60 32.27
N LEU A 366 13.66 11.59 31.82
CA LEU A 366 13.49 11.94 30.40
C LEU A 366 14.62 12.82 29.85
N MET A 367 15.20 13.66 30.71
CA MET A 367 16.21 14.65 30.31
C MET A 367 17.64 14.07 30.24
N GLY A 368 17.86 12.89 30.83
CA GLY A 368 19.15 12.20 30.88
C GLY A 368 19.93 12.46 32.17
#